data_AF-A0A2L2XIC2-F1
#
_entry.id   AF-A0A2L2XIC2-F1
#
_cell.length_a   1.000
_cell.length_b   1.000
_cell.length_c   1.000
_cell.angle_alpha   90.00
_cell.angle_beta   90.00
_cell.angle_gamma   90.00
#
_symmetry.space_group_name_H-M   'P 1'
#
loop_
_entity.id
_entity.type
_entity.pdbx_description
1 polymer ?
#
loop_
_entity_poly.entity_id
_entity_poly.type
_entity_poly.pdbx_seq_one_letter_code
_entity_poly.pdbx_strand_id
1 'polypeptide(L)' 'MRRVISERKETLTIPNHRQLDPGTCYAIFRQASQYIPESELYPYFYDL' A
#
# COMPACT_ATOMS: atom_id res chain seq x y z
N MET A 1 9.26 -1.35 0.99
CA MET A 1 9.24 -1.62 -0.48
C MET A 1 9.60 -0.33 -1.21
N ARG A 2 10.32 -0.38 -2.35
CA ARG A 2 10.79 0.84 -3.03
C ARG A 2 10.70 0.71 -4.55
N ARG A 3 10.07 1.69 -5.22
CA ARG A 3 10.12 1.86 -6.69
C ARG A 3 11.16 2.88 -7.07
N VAL A 4 11.75 2.68 -8.25
CA VAL A 4 12.53 3.70 -8.93
C VAL A 4 11.92 3.89 -10.32
N ILE A 5 11.27 5.03 -10.56
CA ILE A 5 10.87 5.46 -11.91
C ILE A 5 11.75 6.63 -12.29
N SER A 6 12.52 6.51 -13.36
CA SER A 6 13.10 7.64 -14.11
C SER A 6 13.63 8.79 -13.25
N GLU A 7 14.34 8.48 -12.15
CA GLU A 7 14.94 9.39 -11.13
C GLU A 7 14.15 9.69 -9.84
N ARG A 8 12.89 9.26 -9.69
CA ARG A 8 12.12 9.37 -8.43
C ARG A 8 12.12 8.07 -7.64
N LYS A 9 12.45 8.19 -6.35
CA LYS A 9 12.40 7.09 -5.37
C LYS A 9 11.08 7.16 -4.61
N GLU A 10 10.16 6.25 -4.90
CA GLU A 10 8.91 6.14 -4.16
C GLU A 10 9.08 5.10 -3.07
N THR A 11 9.02 5.55 -1.81
CA THR A 11 9.11 4.66 -0.65
C THR A 11 7.70 4.46 -0.09
N LEU A 12 7.23 3.21 -0.08
CA LEU A 12 6.00 2.84 0.62
C LEU A 12 6.34 2.74 2.12
N THR A 13 5.75 3.63 2.91
CA THR A 13 5.91 3.64 4.36
C THR A 13 4.72 2.93 4.99
N ILE A 14 5.00 1.90 5.79
CA ILE A 14 3.96 1.19 6.56
C ILE A 14 4.03 1.69 8.00
N PRO A 15 3.00 2.40 8.48
CA PRO A 15 2.98 2.93 9.83
C PRO A 15 2.93 1.76 10.85
N ASN A 16 3.83 1.68 11.82
CA ASN A 16 3.86 0.62 12.84
C ASN A 16 2.90 0.89 14.02
N HIS A 17 1.61 0.58 13.84
CA HIS A 17 0.54 0.84 14.82
C HIS A 17 -0.31 -0.42 14.93
N ARG A 18 -0.87 -0.69 16.12
CA ARG A 18 -1.71 -1.88 16.34
C ARG A 18 -3.01 -1.84 15.51
N GLN A 19 -3.51 -0.64 15.23
CA GLN A 19 -4.68 -0.40 14.41
C GLN A 19 -4.41 0.82 13.54
N LEU A 20 -4.68 0.67 12.25
CA LEU A 20 -4.64 1.77 11.29
C LEU A 20 -6.08 2.24 11.07
N ASP A 21 -6.25 3.55 10.89
CA ASP A 21 -7.55 4.05 10.46
C ASP A 21 -7.84 3.64 9.00
N PRO A 22 -9.12 3.57 8.60
CA PRO A 22 -9.49 3.16 7.25
C PRO A 22 -8.87 4.00 6.13
N GLY A 23 -8.64 5.29 6.36
CA GLY A 23 -8.02 6.20 5.40
C GLY A 23 -6.55 5.87 5.17
N THR A 24 -5.83 5.55 6.24
CA THR A 24 -4.44 5.07 6.17
C THR A 24 -4.35 3.73 5.46
N CYS A 25 -5.24 2.77 5.76
CA CYS A 25 -5.31 1.50 5.03
C CYS A 25 -5.55 1.71 3.53
N TYR A 26 -6.48 2.59 3.17
CA TYR A 26 -6.76 2.92 1.77
C TYR A 26 -5.56 3.56 1.05
N ALA A 27 -4.86 4.49 1.70
CA ALA A 27 -3.66 5.11 1.15
C ALA A 27 -2.55 4.09 0.87
N ILE A 28 -2.32 3.16 1.81
CA ILE A 28 -1.37 2.06 1.65
C ILE A 28 -1.78 1.16 0.49
N PHE A 29 -3.04 0.74 0.42
CA PHE A 29 -3.57 -0.09 -0.67
C PHE A 29 -3.31 0.55 -2.04
N ARG A 30 -3.65 1.84 -2.19
CA ARG A 30 -3.47 2.61 -3.43
C ARG A 30 -2.01 2.76 -3.85
N GLN A 31 -1.10 2.89 -2.89
CA GLN A 31 0.32 2.99 -3.20
C GLN A 31 0.94 1.62 -3.50
N ALA A 32 0.51 0.57 -2.79
CA ALA A 32 0.93 -0.81 -3.03
C ALA A 32 0.45 -1.33 -4.39
N SER A 33 -0.71 -0.87 -4.88
CA SER A 33 -1.26 -1.31 -6.17
C SER A 33 -0.43 -0.91 -7.39
N GLN A 34 0.53 0.00 -7.21
CA GLN A 34 1.53 0.34 -8.25
C GLN A 34 2.58 -0.77 -8.47
N TYR A 35 2.64 -1.77 -7.59
CA TYR A 35 3.63 -2.84 -7.62
C TYR A 35 3.00 -4.23 -7.73
N ILE A 36 1.84 -4.41 -7.10
CA ILE A 36 1.12 -5.68 -7.00
C ILE A 36 -0.31 -5.41 -7.48
N PRO A 37 -0.89 -6.24 -8.36
CA PRO A 37 -2.27 -6.05 -8.80
C PRO A 37 -3.26 -5.95 -7.63
N GLU A 38 -4.28 -5.10 -7.77
CA GLU A 38 -5.31 -4.91 -6.73
C GLU A 38 -6.00 -6.21 -6.34
N SER A 39 -6.21 -7.14 -7.29
CA SER A 39 -6.80 -8.45 -7.02
C SER A 39 -6.00 -9.31 -6.04
N GLU A 40 -4.68 -9.17 -6.03
CA GLU A 40 -3.81 -9.88 -5.10
C GLU A 40 -3.72 -9.17 -3.75
N LEU A 41 -3.88 -7.84 -3.72
CA LEU A 41 -3.86 -7.04 -2.48
C LEU A 41 -5.19 -7.11 -1.71
N TYR A 42 -6.32 -7.18 -2.41
CA TYR A 42 -7.66 -7.06 -1.83
C TYR A 42 -7.90 -7.94 -0.58
N PRO A 43 -7.54 -9.24 -0.58
CA PRO A 43 -7.79 -10.12 0.57
C PRO A 43 -7.05 -9.73 1.85
N TYR A 44 -6.05 -8.85 1.77
CA TYR A 44 -5.28 -8.39 2.93
C TYR A 44 -5.79 -7.07 3.51
N PHE A 45 -6.61 -6.34 2.77
CA PHE A 45 -7.08 -5.00 3.15
C PHE A 45 -8.59 -4.95 3.42
N TYR A 46 -9.36 -5.86 2.82
CA TYR A 46 -10.80 -5.89 2.90
C TYR A 46 -11.26 -7.31 3.21
N ASP A 47 -11.99 -7.46 4.31
CA ASP A 47 -12.77 -8.66 4.56
C ASP A 47 -14.03 -8.61 3.69
N LEU A 48 -14.30 -9.70 2.97
CA LEU A 48 -15.52 -9.90 2.18
C LEU A 48 -16.72 -10.22 3.09
#